data_AF-A0A396YVX6-F1
#
_entry.id   AF-A0A396YVX6-F1
#
_cell.length_a   1.000
_cell.length_b   1.000
_cell.length_c   1.000
_cell.angle_alpha   90.00
_cell.angle_beta   90.00
_cell.angle_gamma   90.00
#
_symmetry.space_group_name_H-M   'P 1'
#
loop_
_entity.id
_entity.type
_entity.pdbx_description
1 polymer ?
#
loop_
_entity_poly.entity_id
_entity_poly.type
_entity_poly.pdbx_seq_one_letter_code
_entity_poly.pdbx_strand_id
1 'polypeptide(L)'
;MKKFTLAVLGYLIPTFLLGASWHFLFFHELYDSFGIYNRKDPIIPLGFGSMLIQGIVLAYLFPFYNTKGNSIRRGIQFSLILGVFLYSITTLANAAKIEINSISLWFAIQAVFHLIQFTVAGFFLGLVYKNPDS
;
A
#
# COMPACT_ATOMS: atom_id res chain seq x y z
N MET A 1 7.34 7.70 20.43
CA MET A 1 7.90 8.49 19.31
C MET A 1 8.80 7.66 18.38
N LYS A 2 9.94 7.10 18.82
CA LYS A 2 10.87 6.38 17.93
C LYS A 2 10.23 5.23 17.12
N LYS A 3 9.48 4.32 17.77
CA LYS A 3 8.77 3.23 17.07
C LYS A 3 7.73 3.73 16.07
N PHE A 4 6.96 4.76 16.44
CA PHE A 4 5.96 5.36 15.56
C PHE A 4 6.61 5.91 14.28
N THR A 5 7.66 6.73 14.40
CA THR A 5 8.38 7.26 13.23
C THR A 5 8.97 6.15 12.36
N LEU A 6 9.58 5.13 12.97
CA LEU A 6 10.10 3.98 12.22
C LEU A 6 9.00 3.20 11.50
N ALA A 7 7.82 3.06 12.09
CA ALA A 7 6.68 2.41 11.45
C ALA A 7 6.12 3.21 10.27
N VAL A 8 6.03 4.54 10.40
CA VAL A 8 5.66 5.43 9.30
C VAL A 8 6.65 5.27 8.14
N LEU A 9 7.96 5.32 8.43
CA LEU A 9 9.00 5.13 7.41
C LEU A 9 9.00 3.72 6.82
N GLY A 10 8.75 2.70 7.65
CA GLY A 10 8.63 1.30 7.25
C GLY A 10 7.42 1.01 6.35
N TYR A 11 6.44 1.90 6.31
CA TYR A 11 5.40 1.91 5.29
C TYR A 11 5.82 2.73 4.07
N LEU A 12 6.22 3.99 4.31
CA LEU A 12 6.39 5.02 3.29
C LEU A 12 7.48 4.68 2.28
N ILE A 13 8.68 4.32 2.76
CA ILE A 13 9.84 4.05 1.90
C ILE A 13 9.59 2.84 0.98
N PRO A 14 9.24 1.64 1.50
CA PRO A 14 9.02 0.51 0.62
C PRO A 14 7.81 0.70 -0.29
N THR A 15 6.74 1.34 0.17
CA THR A 15 5.58 1.64 -0.68
C THR A 15 5.95 2.58 -1.82
N PHE A 16 6.73 3.62 -1.55
CA PHE A 16 7.19 4.55 -2.59
C PHE A 16 8.07 3.85 -3.62
N LEU A 17 9.08 3.08 -3.17
CA LEU A 17 9.99 2.36 -4.07
C LEU A 17 9.24 1.33 -4.91
N LEU A 18 8.36 0.56 -4.28
CA LEU A 18 7.56 -0.45 -4.94
C LEU A 18 6.57 0.17 -5.92
N GLY A 19 5.83 1.21 -5.51
CA GLY A 19 4.88 1.93 -6.35
C GLY A 19 5.55 2.59 -7.55
N ALA A 20 6.68 3.27 -7.34
CA ALA A 20 7.43 3.90 -8.42
C ALA A 20 7.95 2.87 -9.43
N SER A 21 8.55 1.78 -8.95
CA SER A 21 9.05 0.71 -9.82
C SER A 21 7.91 0.00 -10.55
N TRP A 22 6.78 -0.22 -9.88
CA TRP A 22 5.63 -0.88 -10.47
C TRP A 22 5.02 -0.06 -11.60
N HIS A 23 4.70 1.21 -11.34
CA HIS A 23 3.96 2.05 -12.28
C HIS A 23 4.83 2.69 -13.36
N PHE A 24 6.10 2.99 -13.08
CA PHE A 24 6.96 3.72 -14.03
C PHE A 24 8.04 2.86 -14.69
N LEU A 25 8.30 1.65 -14.21
CA LEU A 25 9.31 0.76 -14.79
C LEU A 25 8.71 -0.53 -15.33
N PHE A 26 8.06 -1.34 -14.48
CA PHE A 26 7.67 -2.69 -14.88
C PHE A 26 6.37 -2.74 -15.68
N PHE A 27 5.38 -1.92 -15.33
CA PHE A 27 4.04 -1.97 -15.92
C PHE A 27 3.63 -0.65 -16.58
N HIS A 28 4.59 0.22 -16.91
CA HIS A 28 4.29 1.53 -17.48
C HIS A 28 3.38 1.44 -18.72
N GLU A 29 3.76 0.65 -19.72
CA GLU A 29 2.98 0.45 -20.94
C GLU A 29 1.60 -0.15 -20.66
N LEU A 30 1.51 -1.06 -19.69
CA LEU A 30 0.24 -1.68 -19.30
C LEU A 30 -0.71 -0.64 -18.68
N TYR A 31 -0.21 0.18 -17.77
CA TYR A 31 -1.01 1.23 -17.15
C TYR A 31 -1.41 2.33 -18.14
N ASP A 32 -0.54 2.67 -19.09
CA ASP A 32 -0.87 3.58 -20.20
C ASP A 32 -1.97 2.98 -21.09
N SER A 33 -1.87 1.68 -21.40
CA SER A 33 -2.89 0.96 -22.18
C SER A 33 -4.26 0.90 -21.51
N PHE A 34 -4.32 1.03 -20.18
CA PHE A 34 -5.60 1.12 -19.48
C PHE A 34 -6.29 2.47 -19.64
N GLY A 35 -5.58 3.51 -20.09
CA GLY A 35 -6.13 4.86 -20.20
C GLY A 35 -6.44 5.52 -18.85
N ILE A 36 -5.90 5.00 -17.74
CA ILE A 36 -6.31 5.44 -16.41
C ILE A 36 -5.68 6.78 -15.99
N TYR A 37 -4.55 7.14 -16.61
CA TYR A 37 -3.88 8.40 -16.35
C TYR A 37 -4.52 9.53 -17.15
N ASN A 38 -5.65 10.03 -16.65
CA ASN A 38 -6.38 11.16 -17.23
C ASN A 38 -5.66 12.52 -17.08
N ARG A 39 -4.49 12.53 -16.43
CA ARG A 39 -3.62 13.70 -16.31
C ARG A 39 -2.25 13.34 -16.87
N LYS A 40 -1.77 14.18 -17.79
CA LYS A 40 -0.47 14.02 -18.45
C LYS A 40 0.70 13.94 -17.47
N ASP A 41 0.71 14.83 -16.46
CA ASP A 41 1.78 14.91 -15.47
C ASP A 41 1.25 14.57 -14.06
N PRO A 42 1.78 13.53 -13.39
CA PRO A 42 1.36 13.18 -12.05
C PRO A 42 1.77 14.25 -11.04
N ILE A 43 0.86 14.62 -10.12
CA ILE A 43 1.19 15.49 -9.00
C ILE A 43 1.81 14.65 -7.88
N ILE A 44 3.12 14.42 -8.00
CA ILE A 44 3.90 13.58 -7.07
C ILE A 44 3.68 13.96 -5.58
N PRO A 45 3.62 15.26 -5.18
CA PRO A 45 3.36 15.63 -3.79
C PRO A 45 2.05 15.08 -3.22
N LEU A 46 0.99 14.96 -4.03
CA LEU A 46 -0.29 14.40 -3.56
C LEU A 46 -0.20 12.88 -3.37
N GLY A 47 0.50 12.19 -4.28
CA GLY A 47 0.76 10.76 -4.12
C GLY A 47 1.57 10.47 -2.86
N PHE A 48 2.67 11.21 -2.67
CA PHE A 48 3.51 11.10 -1.47
C PHE A 48 2.75 11.46 -0.18
N GLY A 49 1.97 12.55 -0.19
CA GLY A 49 1.13 12.95 0.92
C GLY A 49 0.11 11.88 1.30
N SER A 50 -0.51 11.22 0.30
CA SER A 50 -1.41 10.09 0.53
C SER A 50 -0.70 8.93 1.23
N MET A 51 0.48 8.54 0.75
CA MET A 51 1.28 7.48 1.39
C MET A 51 1.71 7.85 2.82
N LEU A 52 2.06 9.11 3.07
CA LEU A 52 2.41 9.59 4.41
C LEU A 52 1.22 9.45 5.37
N ILE A 53 0.03 9.87 4.96
CA ILE A 53 -1.20 9.71 5.76
C ILE A 53 -1.48 8.23 6.03
N GLN A 54 -1.40 7.38 5.00
CA GLN A 54 -1.59 5.93 5.15
C GLN A 54 -0.58 5.32 6.14
N GLY A 55 0.70 5.71 6.06
CA GLY A 55 1.74 5.28 6.99
C GLY A 55 1.48 5.74 8.43
N ILE A 56 1.03 6.98 8.63
CA ILE A 56 0.62 7.51 9.95
C ILE A 56 -0.53 6.70 10.52
N VAL A 57 -1.57 6.44 9.73
CA VAL A 57 -2.74 5.66 10.16
C VAL A 57 -2.33 4.24 10.56
N LEU A 58 -1.53 3.56 9.74
CA LEU A 58 -1.02 2.22 10.04
C LEU A 58 -0.18 2.20 11.33
N ALA A 59 0.77 3.12 11.46
CA ALA A 59 1.65 3.22 12.63
C ALA A 59 0.87 3.55 13.91
N TYR A 60 -0.19 4.35 13.82
CA TYR A 60 -1.05 4.69 14.95
C TYR A 60 -1.95 3.52 15.37
N LEU A 61 -2.57 2.83 14.42
CA LEU A 61 -3.56 1.79 14.71
C LEU A 61 -2.95 0.43 15.05
N PHE A 62 -1.79 0.10 14.47
CA PHE A 62 -1.19 -1.22 14.62
C PHE A 62 -0.90 -1.64 16.07
N PRO A 63 -0.41 -0.77 16.98
CA PRO A 63 -0.21 -1.14 18.38
C PRO A 63 -1.48 -1.66 19.08
N PHE A 64 -2.65 -1.12 18.74
CA PHE A 64 -3.94 -1.57 19.27
C PHE A 64 -4.33 -2.93 18.67
N TYR A 65 -3.95 -3.19 17.42
CA TYR A 65 -4.08 -4.51 16.84
C TYR A 65 -3.02 -5.48 17.37
N ASN A 66 -1.80 -5.08 17.70
CA ASN A 66 -0.68 -5.98 18.05
C ASN A 66 -0.57 -6.25 19.56
N THR A 67 -1.55 -6.95 20.13
CA THR A 67 -1.65 -7.18 21.59
C THR A 67 -0.92 -8.42 22.11
N LYS A 68 -0.83 -9.49 21.31
CA LYS A 68 -0.31 -10.82 21.67
C LYS A 68 0.17 -11.57 20.42
N GLY A 69 1.14 -12.47 20.56
CA GLY A 69 1.64 -13.34 19.48
C GLY A 69 2.70 -12.70 18.57
N ASN A 70 3.01 -13.38 17.45
CA ASN A 70 4.08 -12.98 16.54
C ASN A 70 3.74 -11.65 15.81
N SER A 71 4.51 -10.60 16.08
CA SER A 71 4.23 -9.26 15.57
C SER A 71 4.36 -9.14 14.04
N ILE A 72 5.23 -9.92 13.40
CA ILE A 72 5.37 -9.92 11.92
C ILE A 72 4.11 -10.48 11.27
N ARG A 73 3.63 -11.64 11.74
CA ARG A 73 2.38 -12.24 11.24
C ARG A 73 1.20 -11.28 11.41
N ARG A 74 1.10 -10.64 12.58
CA ARG A 74 0.03 -9.65 12.84
C ARG A 74 0.16 -8.40 12.00
N GLY A 75 1.38 -7.93 11.76
CA GLY A 75 1.66 -6.80 10.87
C GLY A 75 1.16 -7.09 9.47
N ILE A 76 1.50 -8.25 8.91
CA ILE A 76 1.03 -8.68 7.58
C ILE A 76 -0.50 -8.79 7.55
N GLN A 77 -1.12 -9.48 8.53
CA GLN A 77 -2.58 -9.61 8.58
C GLN A 77 -3.28 -8.25 8.64
N PHE A 78 -2.83 -7.37 9.54
CA PHE A 78 -3.39 -6.04 9.71
C PHE A 78 -3.27 -5.19 8.45
N SER A 79 -2.07 -5.15 7.86
CA SER A 79 -1.82 -4.40 6.64
C SER A 79 -2.62 -4.96 5.47
N LEU A 80 -2.77 -6.27 5.32
CA LEU A 80 -3.59 -6.86 4.25
C LEU A 80 -5.07 -6.47 4.37
N ILE A 81 -5.63 -6.38 5.57
CA ILE A 81 -7.01 -5.90 5.78
C ILE A 81 -7.14 -4.45 5.27
N LEU A 82 -6.19 -3.58 5.62
CA LEU A 82 -6.19 -2.21 5.08
C LEU A 82 -5.90 -2.16 3.58
N GLY A 83 -5.14 -3.12 3.05
CA GLY A 83 -4.91 -3.27 1.61
C GLY A 83 -6.19 -3.61 0.85
N VAL A 84 -7.03 -4.50 1.40
CA VAL A 84 -8.36 -4.79 0.84
C VAL A 84 -9.26 -3.55 0.89
N PHE A 85 -9.24 -2.82 2.01
CA PHE A 85 -9.97 -1.56 2.12
C PHE A 85 -9.51 -0.55 1.05
N LEU A 86 -8.20 -0.37 0.88
CA LEU A 86 -7.66 0.55 -0.12
C LEU A 86 -7.99 0.09 -1.55
N TYR A 87 -7.82 -1.20 -1.86
CA TYR A 87 -8.17 -1.79 -3.14
C TYR A 87 -9.62 -1.51 -3.53
N SER A 88 -10.56 -1.60 -2.58
CA SER A 88 -11.98 -1.32 -2.86
C SER A 88 -12.20 0.10 -3.40
N ILE A 89 -11.40 1.07 -2.98
CA ILE A 89 -11.51 2.47 -3.39
C ILE A 89 -10.66 2.74 -4.64
N THR A 90 -9.39 2.33 -4.60
CA THR A 90 -8.42 2.64 -5.68
C THR A 90 -8.65 1.81 -6.93
N THR A 91 -9.27 0.65 -6.81
CA THR A 91 -9.48 -0.29 -7.92
C THR A 91 -10.93 -0.34 -8.34
N LEU A 92 -11.85 -0.72 -7.43
CA LEU A 92 -13.25 -0.91 -7.80
C LEU A 92 -13.94 0.43 -8.06
N ALA A 93 -13.82 1.40 -7.14
CA ALA A 93 -14.46 2.70 -7.34
C ALA A 93 -13.87 3.46 -8.55
N ASN A 94 -12.57 3.31 -8.85
CA ASN A 94 -11.99 3.90 -10.05
C ASN A 94 -12.49 3.24 -11.34
N ALA A 95 -12.60 1.91 -11.39
CA ALA A 95 -13.20 1.21 -12.53
C ALA A 95 -14.68 1.59 -12.77
N ALA A 96 -15.39 2.06 -11.74
CA ALA A 96 -16.74 2.57 -11.87
C ALA A 96 -16.84 4.00 -12.43
N LYS A 97 -15.74 4.78 -12.39
CA LYS A 97 -15.72 6.20 -12.79
C LYS A 97 -14.90 6.47 -14.05
N ILE A 98 -13.98 5.59 -14.39
CA ILE A 98 -13.01 5.76 -15.47
C ILE A 98 -13.19 4.59 -16.42
N GLU A 99 -13.20 4.89 -17.73
CA GLU A 99 -13.20 3.85 -18.75
C GLU A 99 -11.84 3.15 -18.77
N ILE A 100 -11.85 1.84 -18.57
CA ILE A 100 -10.66 1.00 -18.51
C ILE A 100 -10.80 -0.07 -19.58
N ASN A 101 -9.86 -0.11 -20.52
CA ASN A 101 -9.89 -1.01 -21.67
C ASN A 101 -10.03 -2.50 -21.29
N SER A 102 -9.45 -2.92 -20.16
CA SER A 102 -9.58 -4.30 -19.66
C SER A 102 -9.78 -4.33 -18.14
N ILE A 103 -11.05 -4.45 -17.73
CA ILE A 103 -11.44 -4.45 -16.31
C ILE A 103 -10.86 -5.66 -15.56
N SER A 104 -10.88 -6.86 -16.16
CA SER A 104 -10.37 -8.07 -15.52
C SER A 104 -8.87 -8.00 -15.26
N LEU A 105 -8.10 -7.49 -16.24
CA LEU A 105 -6.65 -7.35 -16.09
C LEU A 105 -6.31 -6.24 -15.09
N TRP A 106 -7.07 -5.14 -15.09
CA TRP A 106 -6.98 -4.09 -14.07
C TRP A 106 -7.19 -4.61 -12.65
N PHE A 107 -8.22 -5.43 -12.43
CA PHE A 107 -8.47 -6.04 -11.12
C PHE A 107 -7.33 -6.98 -10.72
N ALA A 108 -6.86 -7.83 -11.64
CA ALA A 108 -5.79 -8.77 -11.35
C ALA A 108 -4.47 -8.06 -10.99
N ILE A 109 -4.03 -7.10 -11.81
CA ILE A 109 -2.75 -6.40 -11.57
C ILE A 109 -2.79 -5.57 -10.28
N GLN A 110 -3.94 -4.94 -10.00
CA GLN A 110 -4.11 -4.18 -8.76
C GLN A 110 -4.17 -5.08 -7.52
N ALA A 111 -4.78 -6.25 -7.62
CA ALA A 111 -4.82 -7.21 -6.52
C ALA A 111 -3.42 -7.71 -6.19
N VAL A 112 -2.62 -8.04 -7.21
CA VAL A 112 -1.21 -8.43 -7.04
C VAL A 112 -0.41 -7.29 -6.41
N PHE A 113 -0.54 -6.06 -6.93
CA PHE A 113 0.15 -4.90 -6.39
C PHE A 113 -0.16 -4.67 -4.91
N HIS A 114 -1.44 -4.63 -4.53
CA HIS A 114 -1.86 -4.41 -3.15
C HIS A 114 -1.42 -5.58 -2.24
N LEU A 115 -1.51 -6.82 -2.72
CA LEU A 115 -1.04 -7.98 -1.98
C LEU A 115 0.45 -7.84 -1.64
N ILE A 116 1.29 -7.48 -2.61
CA ILE A 116 2.73 -7.31 -2.38
C ILE A 116 2.99 -6.10 -1.48
N GLN A 117 2.43 -4.93 -1.82
CA GLN A 117 2.63 -3.69 -1.08
C GLN A 117 2.30 -3.86 0.40
N PHE A 118 1.12 -4.41 0.71
CA PHE A 118 0.66 -4.53 2.10
C PHE A 118 1.30 -5.71 2.84
N THR A 119 1.78 -6.74 2.14
CA THR A 119 2.64 -7.76 2.76
C THR A 119 3.98 -7.17 3.19
N VAL A 120 4.64 -6.41 2.31
CA VAL A 120 5.91 -5.74 2.61
C VAL A 120 5.74 -4.71 3.72
N ALA A 121 4.72 -3.86 3.64
CA ALA A 121 4.40 -2.90 4.70
C ALA A 121 4.17 -3.59 6.05
N GLY A 122 3.34 -4.64 6.08
CA GLY A 122 3.02 -5.37 7.29
C GLY A 122 4.23 -6.07 7.89
N PHE A 123 5.15 -6.57 7.06
CA PHE A 123 6.42 -7.12 7.51
C PHE A 123 7.26 -6.08 8.27
N PHE A 124 7.49 -4.90 7.70
CA PHE A 124 8.24 -3.83 8.36
C PHE A 124 7.53 -3.31 9.62
N LEU A 125 6.22 -3.15 9.55
CA LEU A 125 5.41 -2.72 10.68
C LEU A 125 5.52 -3.71 11.86
N GLY A 126 5.44 -5.00 11.57
CA GLY A 126 5.62 -6.06 12.55
C GLY A 126 7.05 -6.14 13.12
N LEU A 127 8.08 -5.87 12.31
CA LEU A 127 9.47 -5.77 12.79
C LEU A 127 9.67 -4.61 13.78
N VAL A 128 9.10 -3.43 13.48
CA VAL A 128 9.26 -2.24 14.33
C VAL A 128 8.63 -2.43 15.72
N TYR A 129 7.52 -3.16 15.81
CA TYR A 129 6.82 -3.44 17.06
C TYR A 129 7.06 -4.84 17.61
N LYS A 130 8.03 -5.59 17.06
CA LYS A 130 8.46 -6.86 17.63
C LYS A 130 8.94 -6.61 19.07
N ASN A 131 8.37 -7.35 20.03
CA ASN A 131 8.91 -7.41 21.37
C ASN A 131 9.95 -8.54 21.45
N PRO A 132 10.99 -8.42 22.30
CA PRO A 132 12.01 -9.46 22.44
C PRO A 132 11.45 -10.80 22.93
N ASP A 133 10.32 -10.77 23.63
CA ASP A 133 9.74 -11.94 24.32
C ASP A 133 8.59 -12.61 23.53
N SER A 134 8.44 -12.33 22.22
CA SER A 134 7.39 -12.90 21.36
C SER A 134 7.85 -13.75 20.19
#